data_AF-A0A8J8GGG8-F1
#
_entry.id   AF-A0A8J8GGG8-F1
#
_cell.length_a   1.000
_cell.length_b   1.000
_cell.length_c   1.000
_cell.angle_alpha   90.00
_cell.angle_beta   90.00
_cell.angle_gamma   90.00
#
_symmetry.space_group_name_H-M   'P 1'
#
loop_
_entity.id
_entity.type
_entity.pdbx_description
1 polymer ?
#
loop_
_entity_poly.entity_id
_entity_poly.type
_entity_poly.pdbx_seq_one_letter_code
_entity_poly.pdbx_strand_id
1 'polypeptide(L)'
;MSNAVLKSDYLKNGYFDENMKPKKEIYIEWAQYIADEFAKQGVTRAALRRFYGQVKGLQPLLKNENLFMEHKHRLYPINPLANYQYNREENGLPYIFVQFFEKNLKEAEKSHLHFQAFIDHFQSIIAYFRGK
;
A
#
# COMPACT_ATOMS: atom_id res chain seq x y z
N MET A 1 12.59 17.74 -10.38
CA MET A 1 11.71 16.61 -10.74
C MET A 1 10.33 16.89 -10.17
N SER A 2 9.25 16.69 -10.93
CA SER A 2 7.89 16.83 -10.41
C SER A 2 7.66 15.74 -9.35
N ASN A 3 7.34 16.14 -8.12
CA ASN A 3 6.86 15.19 -7.10
C ASN A 3 5.43 14.79 -7.52
N ALA A 4 5.31 13.65 -8.21
CA ALA A 4 4.00 13.12 -8.54
C ALA A 4 3.20 12.88 -7.24
N VAL A 5 1.94 13.30 -7.27
CA VAL A 5 0.99 13.14 -6.17
C VAL A 5 -0.08 12.16 -6.62
N LEU A 6 -0.54 11.31 -5.69
CA LEU A 6 -1.65 10.39 -5.96
C LEU A 6 -2.89 11.17 -6.41
N LYS A 7 -3.63 10.60 -7.39
CA LYS A 7 -4.93 11.15 -7.79
C LYS A 7 -5.85 11.33 -6.57
N SER A 8 -6.67 12.38 -6.62
CA SER A 8 -7.55 12.78 -5.51
C SER A 8 -8.68 11.78 -5.26
N ASP A 9 -9.08 11.01 -6.27
CA ASP A 9 -10.11 9.97 -6.21
C ASP A 9 -9.60 8.63 -5.70
N TYR A 10 -8.28 8.41 -5.69
CA TYR A 10 -7.67 7.19 -5.15
C TYR A 10 -8.03 7.00 -3.68
N LEU A 11 -8.73 5.90 -3.40
CA LEU A 11 -9.26 5.52 -2.08
C LEU A 11 -10.18 6.55 -1.42
N LYS A 12 -10.80 7.47 -2.18
CA LYS A 12 -11.68 8.52 -1.62
C LYS A 12 -12.79 7.96 -0.72
N ASN A 13 -13.26 6.74 -1.02
CA ASN A 13 -14.30 6.03 -0.27
C ASN A 13 -13.82 4.65 0.26
N GLY A 14 -12.52 4.47 0.48
CA GLY A 14 -11.93 3.21 0.95
C GLY A 14 -12.07 2.03 -0.03
N TYR A 15 -11.74 0.83 0.45
CA TYR A 15 -11.68 -0.40 -0.35
C TYR A 15 -13.03 -1.06 -0.65
N PHE A 16 -14.08 -0.74 0.12
CA PHE A 16 -15.36 -1.44 0.05
C PHE A 16 -16.47 -0.55 -0.51
N ASP A 17 -17.45 -1.18 -1.14
CA ASP A 17 -18.72 -0.53 -1.48
C ASP A 17 -19.64 -0.41 -0.25
N GLU A 18 -20.84 0.13 -0.47
CA GLU A 18 -21.87 0.29 0.56
C GLU A 18 -22.34 -1.02 1.20
N ASN A 19 -22.09 -2.17 0.54
CA ASN A 19 -22.46 -3.50 1.00
C ASN A 19 -21.27 -4.26 1.60
N MET A 20 -20.17 -3.58 1.92
CA MET A 20 -18.93 -4.19 2.43
C MET A 20 -18.29 -5.20 1.46
N LYS A 21 -18.56 -5.09 0.15
CA LYS A 21 -17.89 -5.90 -0.87
C LYS A 21 -16.65 -5.17 -1.39
N PRO A 22 -15.54 -5.89 -1.65
CA PRO A 22 -14.35 -5.28 -2.23
C PRO A 22 -14.67 -4.61 -3.58
N LYS A 23 -14.23 -3.36 -3.72
CA LYS A 23 -14.30 -2.63 -4.99
C LYS A 23 -13.39 -3.28 -6.04
N LYS A 24 -13.87 -3.39 -7.27
CA LYS A 24 -13.08 -3.96 -8.38
C LYS A 24 -11.79 -3.19 -8.62
N GLU A 25 -11.82 -1.88 -8.37
CA GLU A 25 -10.73 -0.94 -8.58
C GLU A 25 -9.46 -1.33 -7.82
N ILE A 26 -9.60 -1.97 -6.65
CA ILE A 26 -8.45 -2.43 -5.87
C ILE A 26 -7.65 -3.51 -6.61
N TYR A 27 -8.31 -4.28 -7.46
CA TYR A 27 -7.68 -5.37 -8.21
C TYR A 27 -7.19 -4.93 -9.58
N ILE A 28 -7.83 -3.92 -10.20
CA ILE A 28 -7.61 -3.59 -11.61
C ILE A 28 -7.24 -2.11 -11.76
N GLU A 29 -8.20 -1.19 -11.69
CA GLU A 29 -8.02 0.20 -12.13
C GLU A 29 -7.01 0.96 -11.26
N TRP A 30 -7.14 0.91 -9.92
CA TRP A 30 -6.17 1.53 -9.02
C TRP A 30 -4.86 0.75 -8.98
N ALA A 31 -4.88 -0.57 -9.10
CA ALA A 31 -3.68 -1.38 -9.11
C ALA A 31 -2.77 -1.06 -10.31
N GLN A 32 -3.35 -0.96 -11.51
CA GLN A 32 -2.66 -0.55 -12.73
C GLN A 32 -2.12 0.87 -12.60
N TYR A 33 -2.95 1.81 -12.15
CA TYR A 33 -2.54 3.20 -11.96
C TYR A 33 -1.32 3.33 -11.03
N ILE A 34 -1.36 2.72 -9.84
CA ILE A 34 -0.24 2.79 -8.89
C ILE A 34 1.01 2.09 -9.45
N ALA A 35 0.84 0.94 -10.11
CA ALA A 35 1.94 0.22 -10.73
C ALA A 35 2.67 1.07 -11.79
N ASP A 36 1.91 1.76 -12.64
CA ASP A 36 2.44 2.66 -13.66
C ASP A 36 3.12 3.89 -13.06
N GLU A 37 2.52 4.52 -12.05
CA GLU A 37 3.12 5.66 -11.37
C GLU A 37 4.41 5.28 -10.65
N PHE A 38 4.44 4.14 -9.96
CA PHE A 38 5.66 3.62 -9.35
C PHE A 38 6.75 3.37 -10.39
N ALA A 39 6.42 2.80 -11.55
CA ALA A 39 7.38 2.56 -12.61
C ALA A 39 7.94 3.87 -13.19
N LYS A 40 7.08 4.86 -13.46
CA LYS A 40 7.49 6.19 -13.95
C LYS A 40 8.39 6.93 -12.97
N GLN A 41 8.15 6.75 -11.67
CA GLN A 41 8.89 7.43 -10.61
C GLN A 41 10.14 6.65 -10.15
N GLY A 42 10.52 5.59 -10.87
CA GLY A 42 11.77 4.86 -10.61
C GLY A 42 11.76 3.97 -9.36
N VAL A 43 10.57 3.62 -8.82
CA VAL A 43 10.48 2.57 -7.81
C VAL A 43 11.00 1.28 -8.42
N THR A 44 11.83 0.53 -7.68
CA THR A 44 12.34 -0.76 -8.16
C THR A 44 11.44 -1.90 -7.74
N ARG A 45 11.41 -2.97 -8.54
CA ARG A 45 10.72 -4.22 -8.19
C ARG A 45 11.18 -4.79 -6.86
N ALA A 46 12.48 -4.66 -6.56
CA ALA A 46 13.07 -5.09 -5.30
C ALA A 46 12.53 -4.30 -4.10
N ALA A 47 12.46 -2.97 -4.21
CA ALA A 47 11.88 -2.14 -3.16
C ALA A 47 10.39 -2.44 -2.95
N LEU A 48 9.63 -2.57 -4.05
CA LEU A 48 8.20 -2.89 -4.00
C LEU A 48 7.94 -4.23 -3.29
N ARG A 49 8.67 -5.29 -3.68
CA ARG A 49 8.56 -6.62 -3.06
C ARG A 49 8.99 -6.62 -1.60
N ARG A 50 10.03 -5.86 -1.23
CA ARG A 50 10.49 -5.74 0.15
C ARG A 50 9.40 -5.19 1.05
N PHE A 51 8.79 -4.07 0.66
CA PHE A 51 7.71 -3.46 1.44
C PHE A 51 6.45 -4.34 1.47
N TYR A 52 6.10 -4.98 0.35
CA TYR A 52 5.01 -5.96 0.35
C TYR A 52 5.28 -7.12 1.32
N GLY A 53 6.51 -7.65 1.34
CA GLY A 53 6.92 -8.70 2.27
C GLY A 53 6.77 -8.27 3.73
N GLN A 54 7.07 -7.00 4.06
CA GLN A 54 6.87 -6.47 5.41
C GLN A 54 5.38 -6.41 5.78
N VAL A 55 4.52 -5.88 4.91
CA VAL A 55 3.07 -5.83 5.13
C VAL A 55 2.51 -7.24 5.27
N LYS A 56 2.80 -8.11 4.30
CA LYS A 56 2.29 -9.49 4.26
C LYS A 56 2.80 -10.33 5.42
N GLY A 57 4.03 -10.08 5.88
CA GLY A 57 4.61 -10.75 7.04
C GLY A 57 3.81 -10.56 8.34
N LEU A 58 2.98 -9.51 8.42
CA LEU A 58 2.08 -9.28 9.55
C LEU A 58 0.79 -10.11 9.49
N GLN A 59 0.48 -10.73 8.34
CA GLN A 59 -0.78 -11.44 8.14
C GLN A 59 -1.06 -12.55 9.17
N PRO A 60 -0.08 -13.38 9.59
CA PRO A 60 -0.33 -14.38 10.64
C PRO A 60 -0.70 -13.77 12.00
N LEU A 61 -0.15 -12.59 12.32
CA LEU A 61 -0.41 -11.85 13.56
C LEU A 61 -1.74 -11.09 13.52
N LEU A 62 -2.25 -10.82 12.33
CA LEU A 62 -3.44 -10.00 12.11
C LEU A 62 -4.58 -10.81 11.48
N LYS A 63 -4.58 -12.14 11.61
CA LYS A 63 -5.40 -13.08 10.82
C LYS A 63 -6.89 -13.13 11.16
N ASN A 64 -7.34 -12.44 12.20
CA ASN A 64 -8.75 -12.30 12.57
C ASN A 64 -8.94 -11.03 13.39
N GLU A 65 -10.19 -10.64 13.65
CA GLU A 65 -10.49 -9.35 14.28
C GLU A 65 -9.92 -9.20 15.69
N ASN A 66 -9.94 -10.26 16.51
CA ASN A 66 -9.40 -10.22 17.87
C ASN A 66 -7.89 -9.96 17.86
N LEU A 67 -7.14 -10.75 17.09
CA LEU A 67 -5.70 -10.61 16.93
C LEU A 67 -5.33 -9.30 16.23
N PHE A 68 -6.15 -8.87 15.27
CA PHE A 68 -5.99 -7.58 14.62
C PHE A 68 -6.06 -6.45 15.64
N MET A 69 -7.08 -6.42 16.49
CA MET A 69 -7.21 -5.37 17.50
C MET A 69 -6.05 -5.36 18.50
N GLU A 70 -5.54 -6.53 18.88
CA GLU A 70 -4.38 -6.67 19.76
C GLU A 70 -3.08 -6.19 19.09
N HIS A 71 -2.89 -6.49 17.80
CA HIS A 71 -1.61 -6.36 17.13
C HIS A 71 -1.55 -5.31 16.02
N LYS A 72 -2.62 -4.58 15.71
CA LYS A 72 -2.64 -3.58 14.61
C LYS A 72 -1.58 -2.49 14.76
N HIS A 73 -1.11 -2.23 15.98
CA HIS A 73 0.02 -1.33 16.24
C HIS A 73 1.31 -1.72 15.49
N ARG A 74 1.43 -2.97 15.04
CA ARG A 74 2.53 -3.45 14.19
C ARG A 74 2.53 -2.85 12.78
N LEU A 75 1.43 -2.22 12.35
CA LEU A 75 1.34 -1.46 11.10
C LEU A 75 2.05 -0.10 11.20
N TYR A 76 2.08 0.51 12.38
CA TYR A 76 2.56 1.89 12.57
C TYR A 76 3.99 2.13 12.10
N PRO A 77 4.96 1.21 12.26
CA PRO A 77 6.33 1.39 11.79
C PRO A 77 6.49 1.47 10.26
N ILE A 78 5.47 1.11 9.46
CA ILE A 78 5.60 1.09 8.00
C ILE A 78 5.69 2.51 7.42
N ASN A 79 4.90 3.46 7.92
CA ASN A 79 4.97 4.87 7.51
C ASN A 79 6.35 5.53 7.78
N PRO A 80 6.91 5.50 9.00
CA PRO A 80 8.23 6.07 9.26
C PRO A 80 9.32 5.35 8.46
N LEU A 81 9.19 4.05 8.16
CA LEU A 81 10.11 3.35 7.28
C LEU A 81 10.03 3.85 5.82
N ALA A 82 8.82 4.08 5.30
CA ALA A 82 8.63 4.67 3.97
C ALA A 82 9.22 6.09 3.90
N ASN A 83 8.97 6.91 4.92
CA ASN A 83 9.53 8.26 5.01
C ASN A 83 11.06 8.26 5.14
N TYR A 84 11.63 7.34 5.93
CA TYR A 84 13.08 7.17 6.00
C TYR A 84 13.68 6.86 4.62
N GLN A 85 13.05 5.95 3.86
CA GLN A 85 13.50 5.61 2.52
C GLN A 85 13.33 6.76 1.51
N TYR A 86 12.36 7.65 1.70
CA TYR A 86 12.24 8.86 0.88
C TYR A 86 13.40 9.84 1.10
N ASN A 87 13.87 9.99 2.34
CA ASN A 87 14.92 10.94 2.70
C ASN A 87 16.35 10.43 2.41
N ARG A 88 16.52 9.27 1.79
CA ARG A 88 17.85 8.75 1.43
C ARG A 88 18.37 9.41 0.15
N GLU A 89 19.61 9.88 0.20
CA GLU A 89 20.31 10.47 -0.96
C GLU A 89 20.50 9.45 -2.09
N GLU A 90 20.90 8.22 -1.74
CA GLU A 90 21.05 7.12 -2.69
C GLU A 90 19.93 6.10 -2.58
N ASN A 91 19.37 5.72 -3.73
CA ASN A 91 18.29 4.73 -3.84
C ASN A 91 17.04 5.10 -3.01
N GLY A 92 16.81 6.40 -2.83
CA GLY A 92 15.62 6.93 -2.19
C GLY A 92 14.36 6.56 -2.96
N LEU A 93 13.24 6.42 -2.25
CA LEU A 93 11.94 6.17 -2.87
C LEU A 93 11.22 7.49 -3.12
N PRO A 94 10.42 7.60 -4.21
CA PRO A 94 9.72 8.84 -4.52
C PRO A 94 8.61 9.13 -3.50
N TYR A 95 8.24 10.41 -3.33
CA TYR A 95 7.24 10.82 -2.34
C TYR A 95 5.87 10.14 -2.53
N ILE A 96 5.48 9.83 -3.78
CA ILE A 96 4.26 9.07 -4.08
C ILE A 96 4.20 7.71 -3.36
N PHE A 97 5.37 7.11 -3.07
CA PHE A 97 5.49 5.86 -2.33
C PHE A 97 5.10 6.06 -0.85
N VAL A 98 5.49 7.18 -0.25
CA VAL A 98 5.10 7.55 1.12
C VAL A 98 3.58 7.77 1.17
N GLN A 99 3.04 8.56 0.25
CA GLN A 99 1.60 8.83 0.18
C GLN A 99 0.77 7.56 -0.02
N PHE A 100 1.29 6.60 -0.78
CA PHE A 100 0.67 5.30 -0.94
C PHE A 100 0.53 4.59 0.41
N PHE A 101 1.61 4.47 1.19
CA PHE A 101 1.52 3.83 2.51
C PHE A 101 0.63 4.59 3.48
N GLU A 102 0.72 5.92 3.52
CA GLU A 102 -0.13 6.73 4.41
C GLU A 102 -1.62 6.49 4.15
N LYS A 103 -2.06 6.54 2.88
CA LYS A 103 -3.45 6.30 2.52
C LYS A 103 -3.89 4.87 2.79
N ASN A 104 -3.08 3.89 2.39
CA ASN A 104 -3.48 2.48 2.48
C ASN A 104 -3.46 1.97 3.92
N LEU A 105 -2.51 2.41 4.75
CA LEU A 105 -2.45 2.04 6.17
C LEU A 105 -3.59 2.65 6.96
N LYS A 106 -3.98 3.89 6.66
CA LYS A 106 -5.17 4.51 7.26
C LYS A 106 -6.43 3.68 7.02
N GLU A 107 -6.57 3.08 5.83
CA GLU A 107 -7.66 2.15 5.56
C GLU A 107 -7.44 0.81 6.26
N ALA A 108 -6.24 0.23 6.18
CA ALA A 108 -5.90 -1.06 6.75
C ALA A 108 -6.09 -1.12 8.27
N GLU A 109 -5.87 -0.02 9.00
CA GLU A 109 -6.01 0.09 10.46
C GLU A 109 -7.46 -0.05 10.97
N LYS A 110 -8.46 -0.01 10.08
CA LYS A 110 -9.87 -0.03 10.45
C LYS A 110 -10.37 -1.38 10.95
N SER A 111 -9.88 -2.49 10.39
CA SER A 111 -10.28 -3.86 10.75
C SER A 111 -9.39 -4.89 10.05
N HIS A 112 -9.48 -6.16 10.47
CA HIS A 112 -8.82 -7.27 9.78
C HIS A 112 -9.19 -7.32 8.28
N LEU A 113 -10.47 -7.10 7.96
CA LEU A 113 -10.97 -7.14 6.59
C LEU A 113 -10.35 -6.04 5.71
N HIS A 114 -10.19 -4.83 6.26
CA HIS A 114 -9.53 -3.73 5.53
C HIS A 114 -8.02 -3.98 5.33
N PHE A 115 -7.36 -4.58 6.32
CA PHE A 115 -5.97 -4.99 6.18
C PHE A 115 -5.80 -6.06 5.10
N GLN A 116 -6.71 -7.03 5.02
CA GLN A 116 -6.69 -8.02 3.93
C GLN A 116 -6.90 -7.36 2.56
N ALA A 117 -7.83 -6.41 2.43
CA ALA A 117 -8.03 -5.66 1.19
C ALA A 117 -6.77 -4.86 0.77
N PHE A 118 -6.01 -4.32 1.72
CA PHE A 118 -4.72 -3.70 1.42
C PHE A 118 -3.71 -4.72 0.87
N ILE A 119 -3.59 -5.90 1.49
CA ILE A 119 -2.72 -6.97 0.98
C ILE A 119 -3.09 -7.34 -0.46
N ASP A 120 -4.37 -7.53 -0.74
CA ASP A 120 -4.89 -7.89 -2.05
C ASP A 120 -4.61 -6.81 -3.10
N HIS A 121 -4.84 -5.54 -2.73
CA HIS A 121 -4.52 -4.39 -3.59
C HIS A 121 -3.03 -4.33 -3.89
N PHE A 122 -2.18 -4.45 -2.86
CA PHE A 122 -0.74 -4.37 -3.01
C PHE A 122 -0.19 -5.54 -3.83
N GLN A 123 -0.73 -6.75 -3.67
CA GLN A 123 -0.42 -7.89 -4.52
C GLN A 123 -0.79 -7.64 -5.99
N SER A 124 -1.95 -7.02 -6.24
CA SER A 124 -2.40 -6.66 -7.58
C SER A 124 -1.47 -5.63 -8.23
N ILE A 125 -1.00 -4.63 -7.47
CA ILE A 125 0.00 -3.67 -7.93
C ILE A 125 1.29 -4.38 -8.38
N ILE A 126 1.79 -5.31 -7.57
CA ILE A 126 3.00 -6.09 -7.90
C ILE A 126 2.80 -6.90 -9.19
N ALA A 127 1.60 -7.46 -9.40
CA ALA A 127 1.29 -8.23 -10.60
C ALA A 127 1.28 -7.36 -11.87
N TYR A 128 0.78 -6.13 -11.79
CA TYR A 128 0.82 -5.17 -12.91
C TYR A 128 2.15 -4.45 -13.07
N PHE A 129 3.04 -4.50 -12.08
CA PHE A 129 4.27 -3.72 -12.08
C PHE A 129 5.25 -4.15 -13.17
N ARG A 130 5.56 -3.22 -14.08
CA ARG A 130 6.47 -3.40 -15.22
C ARG A 130 7.80 -2.63 -15.10
N GLY A 131 8.05 -1.98 -13.96
CA GLY A 131 9.31 -1.30 -13.70
C GLY A 131 10.50 -2.25 -13.50
N LYS A 132 11.70 -1.68 -13.57
CA LYS A 132 12.98 -2.40 -13.40
C LYS A 132 13.12 -3.02 -12.01
#